data_AF-A0A8J4T4B5-F1
#
_entry.id   AF-A0A8J4T4B5-F1
#
_cell.length_a   1.000
_cell.length_b   1.000
_cell.length_c   1.000
_cell.angle_alpha   90.00
_cell.angle_beta   90.00
_cell.angle_gamma   90.00
#
_symmetry.space_group_name_H-M   'P 1'
#
loop_
_entity.id
_entity.type
_entity.pdbx_description
1 polymer ?
#
loop_
_entity_poly.entity_id
_entity_poly.type
_entity_poly.pdbx_seq_one_letter_code
_entity_poly.pdbx_strand_id
1 'polypeptide(L)'
;MNKHLLEERNGLVTRPEEKSYSGIEFYLLRMFVNPFRLSWILIRLGHEPLSPVRFHSPLALLGLTTPIYVYPNILYYTYHIIRTHGLWTVLSTGVFASACIDFASEIFHRVFQRRSKVWQSWINLSPDDLSVNDVRTGQCDETPNNDSEDSDGHRPSAFQVESQMEEARPLVFVRMLIEASSLKVWEIFLTQPFLVVMVRQIASVIGGEVQYYWFPMAVLSVCKENGFGGFFQGLVPRLLGELIATVAYFSACRFIRRGIVGLKRKRTASLSAAEVLIYFGLRNYVYPFELTGCIQSVRGAKLVAAAESNRFSDWRSLERHLTSSGQANRGWFPFLRSHVQPNHLPQVN
;
A
#
# COMPACT_ATOMS: atom_id res chain seq x y z
N MET A 1 -68.84 -10.35 9.04
CA MET A 1 -67.85 -11.33 9.52
C MET A 1 -66.78 -11.45 8.45
N ASN A 2 -65.93 -10.43 8.38
CA ASN A 2 -65.08 -10.11 7.23
C ASN A 2 -63.71 -9.70 7.76
N LYS A 3 -62.66 -10.10 7.04
CA LYS A 3 -61.24 -9.69 7.18
C LYS A 3 -60.49 -10.28 8.38
N HIS A 4 -59.88 -11.43 8.18
CA HIS A 4 -58.80 -11.91 9.03
C HIS A 4 -57.76 -12.71 8.23
N LEU A 5 -57.30 -12.19 7.08
CA LEU A 5 -56.27 -12.87 6.27
C LEU A 5 -55.31 -11.95 5.49
N LEU A 6 -55.14 -10.67 5.83
CA LEU A 6 -54.14 -9.81 5.17
C LEU A 6 -53.62 -8.73 6.12
N GLU A 7 -52.80 -9.12 7.10
CA GLU A 7 -52.06 -8.16 7.92
C GLU A 7 -50.64 -8.66 8.18
N GLU A 8 -49.88 -8.86 7.10
CA GLU A 8 -48.42 -8.99 7.13
C GLU A 8 -47.83 -8.35 5.87
N ARG A 9 -47.81 -7.02 5.82
CA ARG A 9 -46.85 -6.26 5.01
C ARG A 9 -46.97 -4.79 5.34
N ASN A 10 -46.10 -4.31 6.22
CA ASN A 10 -45.51 -2.96 6.19
C ASN A 10 -44.45 -2.84 7.30
N GLY A 11 -43.52 -3.80 7.32
CA GLY A 11 -42.21 -3.60 7.94
C GLY A 11 -41.35 -2.81 6.96
N LEU A 12 -41.51 -1.48 6.96
CA LEU A 12 -40.63 -0.58 6.24
C LEU A 12 -39.30 -0.57 6.99
N VAL A 13 -38.44 -1.55 6.70
CA VAL A 13 -37.04 -1.57 7.13
C VAL A 13 -36.42 -0.32 6.53
N THR A 14 -36.27 0.71 7.36
CA THR A 14 -35.50 1.89 7.04
C THR A 14 -34.08 1.41 6.74
N ARG A 15 -33.74 1.46 5.45
CA ARG A 15 -32.37 1.30 4.93
C ARG A 15 -31.45 2.11 5.86
N PRO A 16 -30.38 1.54 6.45
CA PRO A 16 -29.44 2.36 7.18
C PRO A 16 -28.96 3.43 6.19
N GLU A 17 -29.24 4.70 6.51
CA GLU A 17 -28.77 5.82 5.72
C GLU A 17 -27.28 5.62 5.48
N GLU A 18 -26.89 5.50 4.20
CA GLU A 18 -25.50 5.65 3.81
C GLU A 18 -25.07 7.03 4.30
N LYS A 19 -24.41 7.07 5.46
CA LYS A 19 -23.70 8.27 5.89
C LYS A 19 -22.66 8.55 4.82
N SER A 20 -23.02 9.46 3.92
CA SER A 20 -22.10 10.16 3.04
C SER A 20 -21.17 10.92 3.97
N TYR A 21 -20.10 10.25 4.41
CA TYR A 21 -19.02 10.89 5.15
C TYR A 21 -18.52 12.03 4.25
N SER A 22 -18.92 13.24 4.62
CA SER A 22 -18.60 14.45 3.88
C SER A 22 -17.08 14.56 3.75
N GLY A 23 -16.58 15.00 2.60
CA GLY A 23 -15.14 15.00 2.31
C GLY A 23 -14.28 15.67 3.38
N ILE A 24 -14.83 16.62 4.15
CA ILE A 24 -14.15 17.37 5.22
C ILE A 24 -13.68 16.45 6.36
N GLU A 25 -14.50 15.51 6.82
CA GLU A 25 -14.12 14.60 7.92
C GLU A 25 -12.90 13.76 7.55
N PHE A 26 -12.85 13.31 6.30
CA PHE A 26 -11.71 12.55 5.78
C PHE A 26 -10.44 13.39 5.68
N TYR A 27 -10.54 14.68 5.30
CA TYR A 27 -9.40 15.60 5.33
C TYR A 27 -8.90 15.87 6.75
N LEU A 28 -9.79 16.03 7.72
CA LEU A 28 -9.41 16.21 9.12
C LEU A 28 -8.71 14.97 9.66
N LEU A 29 -9.25 13.78 9.41
CA LEU A 29 -8.63 12.52 9.81
C LEU A 29 -7.22 12.37 9.20
N ARG A 30 -7.06 12.71 7.92
CA ARG A 30 -5.73 12.70 7.26
C ARG A 30 -4.74 13.65 7.92
N MET A 31 -5.20 14.85 8.25
CA MET A 31 -4.39 15.83 8.97
C MET A 31 -3.92 15.24 10.31
N PHE A 32 -4.80 14.63 11.10
CA PHE A 32 -4.44 13.97 12.36
C PHE A 32 -3.48 12.78 12.20
N VAL A 33 -3.55 12.04 11.09
CA VAL A 33 -2.65 10.91 10.81
C VAL A 33 -1.30 11.37 10.23
N ASN A 34 -1.22 12.59 9.69
CA ASN A 34 -0.03 13.10 9.01
C ASN A 34 1.25 13.08 9.87
N PRO A 35 1.24 13.45 11.16
CA PRO A 35 2.43 13.37 12.00
C PRO A 35 3.03 11.96 12.08
N PHE A 36 2.19 10.92 12.11
CA PHE A 36 2.65 9.53 12.11
C PHE A 36 3.24 9.13 10.75
N ARG A 37 2.59 9.54 9.65
CA ARG A 37 3.10 9.31 8.29
C ARG A 37 4.45 9.98 8.08
N LEU A 38 4.57 11.23 8.52
CA LEU A 38 5.81 12.01 8.46
C LEU A 38 6.92 11.30 9.20
N SER A 39 6.69 10.95 10.48
CA SER A 39 7.66 10.18 11.27
C SER A 39 8.06 8.88 10.61
N TRP A 40 7.09 8.14 10.06
CA TRP A 40 7.36 6.87 9.39
C TRP A 40 8.24 7.03 8.15
N ILE A 41 8.02 8.09 7.37
CA ILE A 41 8.85 8.41 6.20
C ILE A 41 10.25 8.86 6.63
N LEU A 42 10.38 9.66 7.69
CA LEU A 42 11.69 10.04 8.23
C LEU A 42 12.51 8.83 8.69
N ILE A 43 11.88 7.87 9.35
CA ILE A 43 12.50 6.60 9.75
C ILE A 43 12.98 5.83 8.51
N ARG A 44 12.16 5.77 7.46
CA ARG A 44 12.54 5.15 6.17
C ARG A 44 13.68 5.89 5.46
N LEU A 45 13.84 7.19 5.68
CA LEU A 45 14.97 7.99 5.20
C LEU A 45 16.23 7.85 6.09
N GLY A 46 16.14 7.12 7.21
CA GLY A 46 17.28 6.91 8.11
C GLY A 46 17.54 8.07 9.06
N HIS A 47 16.59 9.00 9.22
CA HIS A 47 16.71 10.06 10.21
C HIS A 47 16.32 9.54 11.60
N GLU A 48 17.30 9.36 12.47
CA GLU A 48 17.11 8.83 13.83
C GLU A 48 17.84 9.73 14.84
N PRO A 49 17.19 10.81 15.34
CA PRO A 49 17.79 11.72 16.31
C PRO A 49 17.83 11.13 17.73
N LEU A 50 17.15 10.00 17.96
CA LEU A 50 17.04 9.36 19.26
C LEU A 50 18.01 8.19 19.37
N SER A 51 18.74 8.12 20.48
CA SER A 51 19.66 7.02 20.75
C SER A 51 18.90 5.70 20.98
N PRO A 52 19.45 4.56 20.51
CA PRO A 52 18.85 3.26 20.73
C PRO A 52 18.91 2.88 22.22
N VAL A 53 17.85 2.21 22.70
CA VAL A 53 17.74 1.76 24.08
C VAL A 53 17.92 0.24 24.12
N ARG A 54 18.52 -0.28 25.18
CA ARG A 54 18.58 -1.73 25.40
C ARG A 54 17.19 -2.24 25.76
N PHE A 55 16.68 -3.14 24.93
CA PHE A 55 15.44 -3.86 25.19
C PHE A 55 15.75 -5.24 25.76
N HIS A 56 15.17 -5.52 26.92
CA HIS A 56 15.19 -6.85 27.53
C HIS A 56 13.84 -7.51 27.22
N SER A 57 13.87 -8.49 26.32
CA SER A 57 12.69 -9.31 26.08
C SER A 57 12.36 -10.11 27.36
N PRO A 58 11.09 -10.47 27.61
CA PRO A 58 10.75 -11.35 28.73
C PRO A 58 11.51 -12.69 28.67
N LEU A 59 11.92 -13.13 27.47
CA LEU A 59 12.77 -14.30 27.24
C LEU A 59 14.25 -14.03 27.57
N ALA A 60 14.73 -12.80 27.39
CA ALA A 60 16.06 -12.38 27.86
C ALA A 60 16.15 -12.38 29.39
N LEU A 61 15.04 -12.12 30.08
CA LEU A 61 14.98 -12.22 31.55
C LEU A 61 15.15 -13.67 32.04
N LEU A 62 14.78 -14.65 31.22
CA LEU A 62 15.03 -16.07 31.43
C LEU A 62 16.43 -16.53 30.94
N GLY A 63 17.29 -15.60 30.51
CA GLY A 63 18.65 -15.91 30.04
C GLY A 63 18.72 -16.59 28.68
N LEU A 64 17.61 -16.72 27.96
CA LEU A 64 17.53 -17.46 26.69
C LEU A 64 17.99 -16.62 25.49
N THR A 65 18.06 -15.30 25.61
CA THR A 65 18.43 -14.40 24.49
C THR A 65 19.29 -13.23 24.97
N THR A 66 20.23 -12.80 24.14
CA THR A 66 21.03 -11.59 24.37
C THR A 66 20.17 -10.33 24.28
N PRO A 67 20.49 -9.27 25.05
CA PRO A 67 19.79 -7.99 24.96
C PRO A 67 19.93 -7.38 23.56
N ILE A 68 18.83 -6.87 23.01
CA ILE A 68 18.79 -6.28 21.67
C ILE A 68 18.67 -4.77 21.80
N TYR A 69 19.40 -4.01 20.99
CA TYR A 69 19.23 -2.56 20.88
C TYR A 69 18.05 -2.25 19.98
N VAL A 70 17.14 -1.40 20.46
CA VAL A 70 15.90 -1.05 19.76
C VAL A 70 15.70 0.45 19.85
N TYR A 71 15.30 1.08 18.74
CA TYR A 71 14.91 2.49 18.78
C TYR A 71 13.57 2.65 19.50
N PRO A 72 13.32 3.80 20.17
CA PRO A 72 12.07 4.04 20.88
C PRO A 72 10.85 3.95 19.95
N ASN A 73 9.64 3.79 20.48
CA ASN A 73 8.45 3.63 19.63
C ASN A 73 8.22 4.85 18.70
N ILE A 74 7.53 4.64 17.56
CA ILE A 74 7.16 5.73 16.65
C ILE A 74 6.39 6.87 17.33
N LEU A 75 5.58 6.60 18.37
CA LEU A 75 4.84 7.62 19.09
C LEU A 75 5.78 8.62 19.77
N TYR A 76 6.82 8.11 20.42
CA TYR A 76 7.83 8.93 21.09
C TYR A 76 8.66 9.71 20.08
N TYR A 77 8.99 9.10 18.94
CA TYR A 77 9.64 9.77 17.82
C TYR A 77 8.77 10.91 17.26
N THR A 78 7.48 10.67 17.01
CA THR A 78 6.53 11.69 16.52
C THR A 78 6.39 12.84 17.50
N TYR A 79 6.29 12.53 18.80
CA TYR A 79 6.26 13.57 19.85
C TYR A 79 7.53 14.44 19.82
N HIS A 80 8.70 13.82 19.67
CA HIS A 80 9.97 14.55 19.55
C HIS A 80 10.01 15.46 18.31
N ILE A 81 9.56 14.98 17.15
CA ILE A 81 9.51 15.76 15.90
C ILE A 81 8.53 16.95 16.01
N ILE A 82 7.36 16.74 16.62
CA ILE A 82 6.39 17.82 16.88
C ILE A 82 6.98 18.90 17.79
N ARG A 83 7.72 18.50 18.83
CA ARG A 83 8.35 19.43 19.78
C ARG A 83 9.50 20.24 19.15
N THR A 84 10.22 19.65 18.20
CA THR A 84 11.40 20.27 17.57
C THR A 84 11.04 21.18 16.40
N HIS A 85 10.13 20.75 15.52
CA HIS A 85 9.80 21.49 14.29
C HIS A 85 8.45 22.23 14.35
N GLY A 86 7.71 22.07 15.45
CA GLY A 86 6.40 22.67 15.66
C GLY A 86 5.25 21.84 15.09
N LEU A 87 4.11 21.89 15.78
CA LEU A 87 2.93 21.10 15.44
C LEU A 87 2.40 21.41 14.03
N TRP A 88 2.25 22.69 13.69
CA TRP A 88 1.65 23.12 12.42
C TRP A 88 2.48 22.69 11.20
N THR A 89 3.80 22.80 11.29
CA THR A 89 4.71 22.34 10.24
C THR A 89 4.52 20.85 9.99
N VAL A 90 4.60 20.04 11.06
CA VAL A 90 4.46 18.58 10.98
C VAL A 90 3.06 18.16 10.49
N LEU A 91 2.03 18.91 10.89
CA LEU A 91 0.65 18.60 10.56
C LEU A 91 0.29 18.92 9.09
N SER A 92 0.90 19.94 8.50
CA SER A 92 0.60 20.41 7.14
C SER A 92 1.55 19.87 6.06
N THR A 93 2.77 19.49 6.44
CA THR A 93 3.81 19.04 5.49
C THR A 93 3.35 17.81 4.70
N GLY A 94 3.37 17.90 3.37
CA GLY A 94 3.07 16.77 2.48
C GLY A 94 1.60 16.34 2.42
N VAL A 95 0.69 16.95 3.19
CA VAL A 95 -0.73 16.55 3.26
C VAL A 95 -1.41 16.64 1.90
N PHE A 96 -1.17 17.71 1.15
CA PHE A 96 -1.78 17.90 -0.17
C PHE A 96 -1.33 16.81 -1.16
N ALA A 97 -0.01 16.55 -1.23
CA ALA A 97 0.52 15.50 -2.08
C ALA A 97 0.00 14.11 -1.66
N SER A 98 -0.07 13.84 -0.35
CA SER A 98 -0.69 12.61 0.17
C SER A 98 -2.16 12.49 -0.23
N ALA A 99 -2.91 13.59 -0.17
CA ALA A 99 -4.32 13.60 -0.56
C ALA A 99 -4.50 13.27 -2.05
N CYS A 100 -3.61 13.79 -2.92
CA CYS A 100 -3.59 13.44 -4.35
C CYS A 100 -3.28 11.96 -4.59
N ILE A 101 -2.30 11.39 -3.87
CA ILE A 101 -1.96 9.95 -3.95
C ILE A 101 -3.17 9.11 -3.60
N ASP A 102 -3.79 9.40 -2.46
CA ASP A 102 -4.93 8.63 -1.96
C ASP A 102 -6.15 8.78 -2.89
N PHE A 103 -6.40 9.99 -3.43
CA PHE A 103 -7.48 10.22 -4.40
C PHE A 103 -7.26 9.44 -5.69
N ALA A 104 -6.03 9.45 -6.24
CA ALA A 104 -5.67 8.63 -7.38
C ALA A 104 -5.85 7.13 -7.09
N SER A 105 -5.39 6.67 -5.92
CA SER A 105 -5.51 5.27 -5.50
C SER A 105 -6.98 4.85 -5.33
N GLU A 106 -7.83 5.73 -4.81
CA GLU A 106 -9.28 5.51 -4.68
C GLU A 106 -9.96 5.39 -6.05
N ILE A 107 -9.59 6.23 -7.02
CA ILE A 107 -10.07 6.09 -8.41
C ILE A 107 -9.68 4.72 -8.97
N PHE A 108 -8.42 4.31 -8.82
CA PHE A 108 -7.96 3.01 -9.29
C PHE A 108 -8.61 1.85 -8.56
N HIS A 109 -8.90 2.00 -7.26
CA HIS A 109 -9.64 1.01 -6.49
C HIS A 109 -11.05 0.83 -7.06
N ARG A 110 -11.75 1.92 -7.38
CA ARG A 110 -13.08 1.86 -8.03
C ARG A 110 -13.02 1.28 -9.44
N VAL A 111 -12.00 1.63 -10.22
CA VAL A 111 -11.78 1.04 -11.55
C VAL A 111 -11.55 -0.46 -11.42
N PHE A 112 -10.68 -0.89 -10.51
CA PHE A 112 -10.39 -2.29 -10.24
C PHE A 112 -11.64 -3.07 -9.83
N GLN A 113 -12.48 -2.51 -8.94
CA GLN A 113 -13.75 -3.11 -8.54
C GLN A 113 -14.77 -3.20 -9.70
N ARG A 114 -14.78 -2.24 -10.63
CA ARG A 114 -15.63 -2.33 -11.82
C ARG A 114 -15.15 -3.43 -12.75
N ARG A 115 -13.83 -3.54 -12.94
CA ARG A 115 -13.22 -4.57 -13.79
C ARG A 115 -13.37 -5.98 -13.21
N SER A 116 -13.32 -6.14 -11.88
CA SER A 116 -13.58 -7.44 -11.25
C SER A 116 -15.01 -7.96 -11.45
N LYS A 117 -16.00 -7.09 -11.70
CA LYS A 117 -17.34 -7.52 -12.13
C LYS A 117 -17.33 -8.10 -13.55
N VAL A 118 -16.54 -7.51 -14.45
CA VAL A 118 -16.36 -8.03 -15.82
C VAL A 118 -15.64 -9.38 -15.79
N TRP A 119 -14.71 -9.58 -14.86
CA TRP A 119 -14.07 -10.88 -14.71
C TRP A 119 -15.04 -12.01 -14.38
N GLN A 120 -16.16 -11.73 -13.69
CA GLN A 120 -17.19 -12.75 -13.46
C GLN A 120 -17.80 -13.26 -14.76
N SER A 121 -18.04 -12.38 -15.74
CA SER A 121 -18.58 -12.82 -17.02
C SER A 121 -17.61 -13.75 -17.73
N TRP A 122 -16.30 -13.47 -17.68
CA TRP A 122 -15.26 -14.34 -18.26
C TRP A 122 -15.16 -15.71 -17.59
N ILE A 123 -15.44 -15.79 -16.29
CA ILE A 123 -15.44 -17.06 -15.55
C ILE A 123 -16.66 -17.91 -15.95
N ASN A 124 -17.81 -17.28 -16.20
CA ASN A 124 -19.07 -17.95 -16.53
C ASN A 124 -19.20 -18.38 -18.00
N LEU A 125 -18.40 -17.83 -18.92
CA LEU A 125 -18.38 -18.23 -20.33
C LEU A 125 -17.77 -19.65 -20.49
N SER A 126 -18.61 -20.63 -20.83
CA SER A 126 -18.22 -21.99 -21.23
C SER A 126 -17.74 -22.02 -22.70
N PRO A 127 -16.89 -22.97 -23.13
CA PRO A 127 -16.00 -22.81 -24.28
C PRO A 127 -16.59 -23.16 -25.66
N ASP A 128 -17.90 -23.20 -25.84
CA ASP A 128 -18.47 -23.46 -27.18
C ASP A 128 -18.58 -22.18 -28.04
N ASP A 129 -18.43 -20.99 -27.44
CA ASP A 129 -18.54 -19.70 -28.16
C ASP A 129 -17.19 -19.01 -28.45
N LEU A 130 -16.06 -19.61 -28.08
CA LEU A 130 -14.72 -19.03 -28.31
C LEU A 130 -14.03 -19.67 -29.51
N SER A 131 -14.75 -19.76 -30.64
CA SER A 131 -14.12 -19.91 -31.94
C SER A 131 -13.98 -18.54 -32.60
N VAL A 132 -12.71 -18.17 -32.85
CA VAL A 132 -12.21 -17.29 -33.91
C VAL A 132 -12.96 -15.96 -34.13
N ASN A 133 -12.27 -14.88 -33.74
CA ASN A 133 -12.54 -13.47 -34.04
C ASN A 133 -13.65 -12.80 -33.22
N ASP A 134 -13.24 -12.16 -32.11
CA ASP A 134 -13.69 -10.79 -31.91
C ASP A 134 -12.67 -9.96 -31.13
N VAL A 135 -11.78 -9.33 -31.91
CA VAL A 135 -11.24 -8.02 -31.57
C VAL A 135 -12.26 -7.01 -32.06
N ARG A 136 -13.31 -6.77 -31.26
CA ARG A 136 -14.12 -5.57 -31.41
C ARG A 136 -14.56 -5.04 -30.05
N THR A 137 -14.02 -3.86 -29.80
CA THR A 137 -14.51 -2.73 -29.01
C THR A 137 -15.92 -2.91 -28.44
N GLY A 138 -16.03 -2.65 -27.12
CA GLY A 138 -17.26 -2.81 -26.36
C GLY A 138 -18.47 -2.08 -26.92
N GLN A 139 -19.61 -2.75 -26.79
CA GLN A 139 -20.94 -2.18 -26.81
C GLN A 139 -21.71 -2.87 -25.68
N CYS A 140 -22.26 -2.10 -24.74
CA CYS A 140 -23.21 -2.62 -23.76
C CYS A 140 -24.55 -2.79 -24.49
N ASP A 141 -24.99 -4.02 -24.71
CA ASP A 141 -26.37 -4.28 -25.09
C ASP A 141 -27.18 -4.57 -23.82
N GLU A 142 -28.08 -3.63 -23.52
CA GLU A 142 -29.20 -3.83 -22.63
C GLU A 142 -30.31 -4.55 -23.40
N THR A 143 -30.82 -5.67 -22.89
CA THR A 143 -32.27 -5.92 -22.77
C THR A 143 -32.56 -7.17 -21.94
N PRO A 144 -33.73 -7.22 -21.28
CA PRO A 144 -33.92 -7.95 -20.03
C PRO A 144 -34.64 -9.28 -20.23
N ASN A 145 -34.43 -10.24 -19.32
CA ASN A 145 -35.51 -11.02 -18.73
C ASN A 145 -35.02 -11.82 -17.52
N ASN A 146 -35.52 -11.38 -16.37
CA ASN A 146 -35.93 -12.11 -15.17
C ASN A 146 -35.58 -13.61 -15.12
N ASP A 147 -34.69 -13.96 -14.21
CA ASP A 147 -35.11 -14.67 -13.00
C ASP A 147 -34.23 -14.23 -11.83
N SER A 148 -34.91 -13.61 -10.87
CA SER A 148 -34.36 -13.02 -9.66
C SER A 148 -34.25 -14.07 -8.56
N GLU A 149 -33.01 -14.41 -8.18
CA GLU A 149 -32.68 -14.81 -6.82
C GLU A 149 -31.69 -13.79 -6.24
N ASP A 150 -32.22 -13.04 -5.26
CA ASP A 150 -31.60 -12.08 -4.33
C ASP A 150 -30.10 -11.83 -4.45
N SER A 151 -29.75 -10.81 -5.24
CA SER A 151 -28.45 -10.15 -5.17
C SER A 151 -28.47 -9.17 -3.99
N ASP A 152 -28.16 -9.71 -2.80
CA ASP A 152 -27.82 -8.92 -1.63
C ASP A 152 -26.71 -7.92 -2.01
N GLY A 153 -26.88 -6.66 -1.59
CA GLY A 153 -26.01 -5.53 -1.88
C GLY A 153 -24.67 -5.60 -1.15
N HIS A 154 -23.99 -6.75 -1.25
CA HIS A 154 -22.68 -6.94 -0.71
C HIS A 154 -21.69 -6.12 -1.52
N ARG A 155 -21.09 -5.10 -0.88
CA ARG A 155 -19.79 -4.58 -1.30
C ARG A 155 -18.92 -5.78 -1.65
N PRO A 156 -18.37 -5.89 -2.87
CA PRO A 156 -17.47 -6.99 -3.20
C PRO A 156 -16.29 -6.90 -2.23
N SER A 157 -16.24 -7.80 -1.26
CA SER A 157 -15.18 -7.86 -0.27
C SER A 157 -13.88 -8.23 -1.00
N ALA A 158 -12.71 -7.80 -0.51
CA ALA A 158 -11.41 -8.15 -1.11
C ALA A 158 -11.28 -9.66 -1.39
N PHE A 159 -11.93 -10.45 -0.53
CA PHE A 159 -12.14 -11.89 -0.59
C PHE A 159 -12.78 -12.41 -1.89
N GLN A 160 -13.63 -11.61 -2.55
CA GLN A 160 -14.33 -12.00 -3.77
C GLN A 160 -13.38 -12.05 -4.97
N VAL A 161 -12.47 -11.09 -5.10
CA VAL A 161 -11.49 -11.07 -6.21
C VAL A 161 -10.50 -12.22 -6.09
N GLU A 162 -10.08 -12.54 -4.86
CA GLU A 162 -9.23 -13.69 -4.57
C GLU A 162 -9.92 -14.99 -4.97
N SER A 163 -11.18 -15.18 -4.57
CA SER A 163 -11.97 -16.37 -4.94
C SER A 163 -12.13 -16.51 -6.45
N GLN A 164 -12.41 -15.40 -7.15
CA GLN A 164 -12.52 -15.38 -8.61
C GLN A 164 -11.22 -15.86 -9.29
N MET A 165 -10.06 -15.36 -8.84
CA MET A 165 -8.76 -15.72 -9.40
C MET A 165 -8.36 -17.16 -9.08
N GLU A 166 -8.73 -17.67 -7.91
CA GLU A 166 -8.49 -19.06 -7.51
C GLU A 166 -9.27 -20.07 -8.37
N GLU A 167 -10.54 -19.76 -8.66
CA GLU A 167 -11.46 -20.67 -9.34
C GLU A 167 -11.27 -20.66 -10.87
N ALA A 168 -10.84 -19.53 -11.44
CA ALA A 168 -10.67 -19.33 -12.88
C ALA A 168 -9.85 -20.43 -13.60
N ARG A 169 -10.16 -20.70 -14.87
CA ARG A 169 -9.35 -21.57 -15.76
C ARG A 169 -7.96 -20.95 -15.97
N PRO A 170 -6.88 -21.72 -16.26
CA PRO A 170 -5.51 -21.17 -16.33
C PRO A 170 -5.35 -20.04 -17.36
N LEU A 171 -5.95 -20.16 -18.55
CA LEU A 171 -5.89 -19.10 -19.57
C LEU A 171 -6.63 -17.83 -19.12
N VAL A 172 -7.82 -17.98 -18.53
CA VAL A 172 -8.61 -16.86 -17.99
C VAL A 172 -7.88 -16.21 -16.81
N PHE A 173 -7.26 -17.00 -15.94
CA PHE A 173 -6.45 -16.53 -14.83
C PHE A 173 -5.27 -15.68 -15.32
N VAL A 174 -4.52 -16.13 -16.33
CA VAL A 174 -3.40 -15.35 -16.90
C VAL A 174 -3.91 -14.02 -17.46
N ARG A 175 -5.06 -14.01 -18.15
CA ARG A 175 -5.67 -12.78 -18.66
C ARG A 175 -6.06 -11.82 -17.52
N MET A 176 -6.71 -12.31 -16.48
CA MET A 176 -7.08 -11.54 -15.29
C MET A 176 -5.84 -11.01 -14.56
N LEU A 177 -4.77 -11.81 -14.47
CA LEU A 177 -3.53 -11.43 -13.82
C LEU A 177 -2.79 -10.32 -14.58
N ILE A 178 -2.72 -10.43 -15.92
CA ILE A 178 -2.14 -9.38 -16.77
C ILE A 178 -2.92 -8.08 -16.59
N GLU A 179 -4.24 -8.16 -16.56
CA GLU A 179 -5.09 -6.99 -16.37
C GLU A 179 -4.92 -6.36 -14.98
N ALA A 180 -4.94 -7.16 -13.92
CA ALA A 180 -4.69 -6.72 -12.54
C ALA A 180 -3.31 -6.05 -12.42
N SER A 181 -2.29 -6.66 -13.01
CA SER A 181 -0.93 -6.12 -13.05
C SER A 181 -0.90 -4.80 -13.82
N SER A 182 -1.55 -4.71 -14.98
CA SER A 182 -1.60 -3.47 -15.78
C SER A 182 -2.26 -2.31 -15.02
N LEU A 183 -3.35 -2.57 -14.30
CA LEU A 183 -4.02 -1.56 -13.47
C LEU A 183 -3.09 -1.08 -12.35
N LYS A 184 -2.34 -2.00 -11.72
CA LYS A 184 -1.33 -1.66 -10.70
C LYS A 184 -0.17 -0.84 -11.26
N VAL A 185 0.31 -1.15 -12.47
CA VAL A 185 1.31 -0.33 -13.16
C VAL A 185 0.80 1.10 -13.31
N TRP A 186 -0.39 1.28 -13.89
CA TRP A 186 -0.97 2.61 -14.11
C TRP A 186 -1.21 3.39 -12.81
N GLU A 187 -1.66 2.73 -11.75
CA GLU A 187 -1.82 3.32 -10.41
C GLU A 187 -0.48 3.87 -9.89
N ILE A 188 0.60 3.10 -10.02
CA ILE A 188 1.94 3.52 -9.57
C ILE A 188 2.44 4.70 -10.41
N PHE A 189 2.29 4.65 -11.73
CA PHE A 189 2.70 5.75 -12.62
C PHE A 189 1.97 7.07 -12.27
N LEU A 190 0.66 7.02 -11.98
CA LEU A 190 -0.10 8.21 -11.62
C LEU A 190 0.26 8.74 -10.23
N THR A 191 0.53 7.85 -9.27
CA THR A 191 0.80 8.25 -7.87
C THR A 191 2.27 8.64 -7.62
N GLN A 192 3.22 8.14 -8.42
CA GLN A 192 4.65 8.39 -8.25
C GLN A 192 5.06 9.88 -8.16
N PRO A 193 4.63 10.79 -9.06
CA PRO A 193 5.04 12.20 -8.98
C PRO A 193 4.65 12.83 -7.64
N PHE A 194 3.45 12.53 -7.14
CA PHE A 194 2.98 13.02 -5.85
C PHE A 194 3.73 12.37 -4.68
N LEU A 195 4.10 11.09 -4.78
CA LEU A 195 4.93 10.41 -3.79
C LEU A 195 6.29 11.09 -3.66
N VAL A 196 6.97 11.38 -4.78
CA VAL A 196 8.28 12.05 -4.77
C VAL A 196 8.19 13.42 -4.12
N VAL A 197 7.18 14.22 -4.50
CA VAL A 197 6.97 15.54 -3.90
C VAL A 197 6.72 15.40 -2.40
N MET A 198 5.81 14.53 -1.97
CA MET A 198 5.48 14.30 -0.57
C MET A 198 6.74 13.91 0.25
N VAL A 199 7.53 12.95 -0.23
CA VAL A 199 8.73 12.49 0.49
C VAL A 199 9.78 13.60 0.57
N ARG A 200 9.97 14.40 -0.49
CA ARG A 200 10.89 15.55 -0.46
C ARG A 200 10.42 16.67 0.48
N GLN A 201 9.11 16.94 0.55
CA GLN A 201 8.54 17.87 1.53
C GLN A 201 8.74 17.38 2.97
N ILE A 202 8.60 16.07 3.22
CA ILE A 202 8.86 15.49 4.54
C ILE A 202 10.36 15.55 4.87
N ALA A 203 11.21 15.22 3.91
CA ALA A 203 12.66 15.24 4.05
C ALA A 203 13.19 16.65 4.38
N SER A 204 12.60 17.71 3.80
CA SER A 204 13.03 19.09 4.07
C SER A 204 12.81 19.55 5.51
N VAL A 205 11.93 18.86 6.27
CA VAL A 205 11.72 19.17 7.69
C VAL A 205 12.99 18.95 8.49
N ILE A 206 13.82 17.95 8.12
CA ILE A 206 15.07 17.63 8.81
C ILE A 206 16.04 18.83 8.81
N GLY A 207 16.27 19.42 7.64
CA GLY A 207 17.20 20.54 7.46
C GLY A 207 16.58 21.92 7.66
N GLY A 208 15.26 22.01 7.86
CA GLY A 208 14.54 23.29 7.86
C GLY A 208 14.58 24.00 6.49
N GLU A 209 14.60 23.22 5.41
CA GLU A 209 14.85 23.74 4.05
C GLU A 209 13.58 24.34 3.44
N VAL A 210 13.61 25.64 3.16
CA VAL A 210 12.41 26.40 2.77
C VAL A 210 11.90 26.12 1.35
N GLN A 211 12.74 25.52 0.51
CA GLN A 211 12.49 25.25 -0.91
C GLN A 211 11.38 24.22 -1.18
N TYR A 212 10.90 23.51 -0.15
CA TYR A 212 9.86 22.49 -0.26
C TYR A 212 8.62 22.73 0.63
N TYR A 213 8.46 23.91 1.24
CA TYR A 213 7.35 24.16 2.18
C TYR A 213 5.96 23.98 1.55
N TRP A 214 5.71 24.61 0.40
CA TRP A 214 4.41 24.59 -0.26
C TRP A 214 4.44 23.67 -1.48
N PHE A 215 3.31 23.02 -1.78
CA PHE A 215 3.25 22.01 -2.85
C PHE A 215 3.70 22.53 -4.23
N PRO A 216 3.22 23.69 -4.76
CA PRO A 216 3.70 24.19 -6.04
C PRO A 216 5.17 24.58 -6.03
N MET A 217 5.66 25.08 -4.89
CA MET A 217 7.07 25.43 -4.71
C MET A 217 7.95 24.17 -4.71
N ALA A 218 7.52 23.11 -4.02
CA ALA A 218 8.16 21.81 -4.03
C ALA A 218 8.23 21.24 -5.45
N VAL A 219 7.14 21.29 -6.23
CA VAL A 219 7.10 20.85 -7.64
C VAL A 219 8.12 21.64 -8.48
N LEU A 220 8.14 22.97 -8.35
CA LEU A 220 9.11 23.83 -9.05
C LEU A 220 10.55 23.51 -8.66
N SER A 221 10.82 23.24 -7.38
CA SER A 221 12.15 22.85 -6.90
C SER A 221 12.60 21.52 -7.49
N VAL A 222 11.71 20.52 -7.57
CA VAL A 222 12.01 19.23 -8.24
C VAL A 222 12.35 19.46 -9.72
N CYS A 223 11.54 20.25 -10.43
CA CYS A 223 11.79 20.59 -11.84
C CYS A 223 13.15 21.28 -12.04
N LYS A 224 13.51 22.23 -11.17
CA LYS A 224 14.77 22.99 -11.27
C LYS A 224 16.00 22.13 -10.99
N GLU A 225 15.90 21.18 -10.06
CA GLU A 225 17.04 20.35 -9.65
C GLU A 225 17.28 19.14 -10.55
N ASN A 226 16.20 18.44 -10.94
CA ASN A 226 16.30 17.13 -11.60
C ASN A 226 15.50 17.05 -12.92
N GLY A 227 14.89 18.16 -13.35
CA GLY A 227 13.97 18.17 -14.49
C GLY A 227 12.75 17.27 -14.27
N PHE A 228 12.12 16.87 -15.37
CA PHE A 228 10.94 15.99 -15.33
C PHE A 228 11.26 14.58 -14.79
N GLY A 229 12.48 14.10 -15.01
CA GLY A 229 12.95 12.80 -14.50
C GLY A 229 13.00 12.73 -12.96
N GLY A 230 13.03 13.88 -12.27
CA GLY A 230 12.98 13.97 -10.82
C GLY A 230 11.73 13.33 -10.22
N PHE A 231 10.56 13.50 -10.85
CA PHE A 231 9.28 12.99 -10.35
C PHE A 231 9.14 11.47 -10.40
N PHE A 232 10.00 10.78 -11.14
CA PHE A 232 9.96 9.33 -11.31
C PHE A 232 11.16 8.62 -10.65
N GLN A 233 11.90 9.33 -9.80
CA GLN A 233 12.96 8.70 -9.03
C GLN A 233 12.38 7.69 -8.03
N GLY A 234 13.01 6.53 -7.94
CA GLY A 234 12.50 5.41 -7.13
C GLY A 234 11.34 4.63 -7.74
N LEU A 235 10.92 4.96 -8.97
CA LEU A 235 9.84 4.24 -9.66
C LEU A 235 10.15 2.75 -9.86
N VAL A 236 11.36 2.42 -10.34
CA VAL A 236 11.74 1.04 -10.68
C VAL A 236 11.63 0.08 -9.48
N PRO A 237 12.29 0.33 -8.33
CA PRO A 237 12.15 -0.57 -7.18
C PRO A 237 10.71 -0.61 -6.65
N ARG A 238 9.98 0.51 -6.62
CA ARG A 238 8.56 0.52 -6.22
C ARG A 238 7.69 -0.36 -7.13
N LEU A 239 7.89 -0.24 -8.44
CA LEU A 239 7.16 -1.01 -9.45
C LEU A 239 7.46 -2.51 -9.32
N LEU A 240 8.74 -2.87 -9.18
CA LEU A 240 9.16 -4.26 -8.98
C LEU A 240 8.53 -4.87 -7.72
N GLY A 241 8.60 -4.17 -6.58
CA GLY A 241 8.03 -4.66 -5.32
C GLY A 241 6.53 -4.94 -5.42
N GLU A 242 5.75 -3.98 -5.93
CA GLU A 242 4.29 -4.10 -6.04
C GLU A 242 3.85 -5.14 -7.09
N LEU A 243 4.58 -5.26 -8.22
CA LEU A 243 4.29 -6.28 -9.23
C LEU A 243 4.63 -7.69 -8.74
N ILE A 244 5.79 -7.86 -8.09
CA ILE A 244 6.18 -9.14 -7.49
C ILE A 244 5.14 -9.54 -6.44
N ALA A 245 4.73 -8.60 -5.58
CA ALA A 245 3.70 -8.86 -4.57
C ALA A 245 2.37 -9.28 -5.21
N THR A 246 1.89 -8.54 -6.22
CA THR A 246 0.62 -8.84 -6.88
C THR A 246 0.65 -10.20 -7.57
N VAL A 247 1.69 -10.47 -8.37
CA VAL A 247 1.81 -11.71 -9.13
C VAL A 247 2.01 -12.92 -8.23
N ALA A 248 2.92 -12.82 -7.26
CA ALA A 248 3.20 -13.93 -6.36
C ALA A 248 2.01 -14.22 -5.43
N TYR A 249 1.30 -13.20 -4.95
CA TYR A 249 0.12 -13.38 -4.10
C TYR A 249 -0.97 -14.18 -4.81
N PHE A 250 -1.45 -13.72 -5.96
CA PHE A 250 -2.53 -14.40 -6.68
C PHE A 250 -2.12 -15.78 -7.19
N SER A 251 -0.85 -15.95 -7.58
CA SER A 251 -0.32 -17.26 -7.97
C SER A 251 -0.27 -18.23 -6.79
N ALA A 252 0.15 -17.77 -5.61
CA ALA A 252 0.21 -18.58 -4.39
C ALA A 252 -1.18 -18.97 -3.88
N CYS A 253 -2.13 -18.03 -3.83
CA CYS A 253 -3.51 -18.33 -3.41
C CYS A 253 -4.14 -19.37 -4.33
N ARG A 254 -3.98 -19.22 -5.66
CA ARG A 254 -4.41 -20.20 -6.64
C ARG A 254 -3.76 -21.57 -6.44
N PHE A 255 -2.45 -21.61 -6.20
CA PHE A 255 -1.71 -22.85 -5.99
C PHE A 255 -2.20 -23.59 -4.75
N ILE A 256 -2.40 -22.89 -3.64
CA ILE A 256 -2.87 -23.50 -2.39
C ILE A 256 -4.30 -24.00 -2.52
N ARG A 257 -5.19 -23.21 -3.13
CA ARG A 257 -6.58 -23.61 -3.31
C ARG A 257 -6.69 -24.88 -4.15
N ARG A 258 -5.93 -24.98 -5.25
CA ARG A 258 -5.97 -26.13 -6.15
C ARG A 258 -5.14 -27.32 -5.67
N GLY A 259 -3.97 -27.07 -5.10
CA GLY A 259 -3.01 -28.10 -4.72
C GLY A 259 -3.31 -28.76 -3.38
N ILE A 260 -3.83 -28.02 -2.39
CA ILE A 260 -3.97 -28.52 -1.01
C ILE A 260 -5.44 -28.84 -0.67
N VAL A 261 -6.38 -27.97 -1.04
CA VAL A 261 -7.78 -28.08 -0.57
C VAL A 261 -8.73 -28.72 -1.59
N GLY A 262 -8.41 -28.60 -2.87
CA GLY A 262 -9.25 -29.10 -3.96
C GLY A 262 -10.47 -28.20 -4.22
N LEU A 263 -10.83 -28.04 -5.49
CA LEU A 263 -11.83 -27.07 -5.96
C LEU A 263 -13.25 -27.30 -5.41
N LYS A 264 -13.59 -28.53 -4.98
CA LYS A 264 -14.94 -28.91 -4.55
C LYS A 264 -15.25 -28.64 -3.07
N ARG A 265 -14.27 -28.21 -2.27
CA ARG A 265 -14.44 -28.02 -0.81
C ARG A 265 -14.74 -26.56 -0.48
N LYS A 266 -15.70 -26.33 0.43
CA LYS A 266 -16.05 -24.98 0.93
C LYS A 266 -14.81 -24.32 1.55
N ARG A 267 -14.69 -22.99 1.39
CA ARG A 267 -13.59 -22.21 1.97
C ARG A 267 -13.61 -22.35 3.49
N THR A 268 -12.53 -22.85 4.04
CA THR A 268 -12.35 -23.08 5.49
C THR A 268 -11.61 -21.90 6.12
N ALA A 269 -11.77 -21.68 7.43
CA ALA A 269 -11.02 -20.65 8.15
C ALA A 269 -9.49 -20.83 8.01
N SER A 270 -9.01 -22.07 7.83
CA SER A 270 -7.61 -22.39 7.57
C SER A 270 -7.08 -21.83 6.24
N LEU A 271 -7.92 -21.73 5.21
CA LEU A 271 -7.53 -21.12 3.93
C LEU A 271 -7.33 -19.60 4.09
N SER A 272 -8.30 -18.93 4.70
CA SER A 272 -8.18 -17.49 4.99
C SER A 272 -6.96 -17.17 5.86
N ALA A 273 -6.67 -18.02 6.85
CA ALA A 273 -5.47 -17.88 7.67
C ALA A 273 -4.18 -18.07 6.86
N ALA A 274 -4.14 -19.03 5.93
CA ALA A 274 -3.00 -19.25 5.04
C ALA A 274 -2.78 -18.07 4.09
N GLU A 275 -3.84 -17.51 3.51
CA GLU A 275 -3.75 -16.32 2.63
C GLU A 275 -3.18 -15.11 3.37
N VAL A 276 -3.64 -14.85 4.61
CA VAL A 276 -3.10 -13.78 5.45
C VAL A 276 -1.61 -14.00 5.74
N LEU A 277 -1.21 -15.25 6.02
CA LEU A 277 0.20 -15.59 6.25
C LEU A 277 1.05 -15.37 4.99
N ILE A 278 0.55 -15.74 3.81
CA ILE A 278 1.21 -15.48 2.53
C ILE A 278 1.33 -13.99 2.27
N TYR A 279 0.24 -13.24 2.46
CA TYR A 279 0.24 -11.80 2.29
C TYR A 279 1.30 -11.15 3.18
N PHE A 280 1.35 -11.53 4.45
CA PHE A 280 2.34 -11.02 5.39
C PHE A 280 3.78 -11.40 5.02
N GLY A 281 4.03 -12.67 4.69
CA GLY A 281 5.35 -13.15 4.28
C GLY A 281 5.83 -12.48 2.98
N LEU A 282 4.94 -12.34 2.01
CA LEU A 282 5.24 -11.67 0.74
C LEU A 282 5.50 -10.18 0.94
N ARG A 283 4.70 -9.50 1.78
CA ARG A 283 4.91 -8.09 2.09
C ARG A 283 6.25 -7.87 2.79
N ASN A 284 6.68 -8.80 3.67
CA ASN A 284 8.01 -8.77 4.26
C ASN A 284 9.12 -8.95 3.20
N TYR A 285 8.93 -9.86 2.24
CA TYR A 285 9.87 -10.09 1.15
C TYR A 285 10.02 -8.88 0.21
N VAL A 286 8.92 -8.20 -0.14
CA VAL A 286 8.95 -7.06 -1.07
C VAL A 286 9.31 -5.73 -0.41
N TYR A 287 9.28 -5.66 0.91
CA TYR A 287 9.52 -4.41 1.66
C TYR A 287 10.84 -3.70 1.33
N PRO A 288 12.00 -4.40 1.19
CA PRO A 288 13.25 -3.76 0.79
C PRO A 288 13.16 -2.96 -0.51
N PHE A 289 12.35 -3.41 -1.48
CA PHE A 289 12.13 -2.68 -2.72
C PHE A 289 11.33 -1.40 -2.49
N GLU A 290 10.29 -1.44 -1.66
CA GLU A 290 9.51 -0.25 -1.31
C GLU A 290 10.36 0.77 -0.55
N LEU A 291 11.17 0.31 0.39
CA LEU A 291 12.09 1.14 1.15
C LEU A 291 13.11 1.80 0.22
N THR A 292 13.75 1.01 -0.66
CA THR A 292 14.70 1.51 -1.65
C THR A 292 14.05 2.55 -2.56
N GLY A 293 12.82 2.33 -3.02
CA GLY A 293 12.07 3.31 -3.80
C GLY A 293 11.78 4.61 -3.03
N CYS A 294 11.46 4.51 -1.74
CA CYS A 294 11.25 5.66 -0.87
C CYS A 294 12.54 6.49 -0.72
N ILE A 295 13.68 5.86 -0.45
CA ILE A 295 14.98 6.55 -0.30
C ILE A 295 15.45 7.14 -1.63
N GLN A 296 15.25 6.43 -2.73
CA GLN A 296 15.62 6.91 -4.06
C GLN A 296 14.79 8.13 -4.49
N SER A 297 13.60 8.36 -3.92
CA SER A 297 12.74 9.51 -4.25
C SER A 297 13.35 10.88 -3.90
N VAL A 298 14.27 10.92 -2.93
CA VAL A 298 15.00 12.14 -2.55
C VAL A 298 16.32 12.31 -3.31
N ARG A 299 16.64 11.45 -4.28
CA ARG A 299 17.92 11.51 -5.00
C ARG A 299 18.07 12.80 -5.82
N GLY A 300 19.28 13.34 -5.86
CA GLY A 300 19.58 14.59 -6.55
C GLY A 300 18.87 15.80 -5.95
N ALA A 301 18.22 15.65 -4.78
CA ALA A 301 17.68 16.77 -4.04
C ALA A 301 18.79 17.39 -3.18
N LYS A 302 18.77 18.72 -3.05
CA LYS A 302 19.67 19.46 -2.15
C LYS A 302 19.10 19.45 -0.74
N LEU A 303 18.91 18.25 -0.19
CA LEU A 303 18.32 18.00 1.12
C LEU A 303 19.35 17.31 2.01
N VAL A 304 19.40 17.66 3.30
CA VAL A 304 20.23 16.93 4.30
C VAL A 304 19.88 15.43 4.30
N ALA A 305 18.58 15.12 4.25
CA ALA A 305 18.08 13.74 4.21
C ALA A 305 18.46 12.96 2.94
N ALA A 306 18.79 13.68 1.86
CA ALA A 306 19.18 13.06 0.59
C ALA A 306 20.64 12.61 0.57
N ALA A 307 21.43 12.89 1.62
CA ALA A 307 22.85 12.55 1.66
C ALA A 307 23.13 11.05 1.44
N GLU A 308 22.30 10.14 1.97
CA GLU A 308 22.42 8.70 1.73
C GLU A 308 22.09 8.34 0.28
N SER A 309 20.98 8.86 -0.23
CA SER A 309 20.49 8.59 -1.59
C SER A 309 21.42 9.13 -2.68
N ASN A 310 21.99 10.32 -2.46
CA ASN A 310 22.89 11.00 -3.40
C ASN A 310 24.25 10.29 -3.57
N ARG A 311 24.63 9.39 -2.65
CA ARG A 311 25.86 8.58 -2.77
C ARG A 311 25.77 7.52 -3.86
N PHE A 312 24.55 7.13 -4.26
CA PHE A 312 24.34 6.02 -5.20
C PHE A 312 23.71 6.51 -6.50
N SER A 313 24.28 6.09 -7.63
CA SER A 313 23.69 6.31 -8.97
C SER A 313 22.45 5.44 -9.19
N ASP A 314 22.55 4.18 -8.77
CA ASP A 314 21.60 3.11 -9.09
C ASP A 314 20.89 2.58 -7.85
N TRP A 315 19.59 2.27 -8.00
CA TRP A 315 18.78 1.71 -6.93
C TRP A 315 19.30 0.35 -6.44
N ARG A 316 19.87 -0.47 -7.33
CA ARG A 316 20.43 -1.79 -6.98
C ARG A 316 21.66 -1.69 -6.09
N SER A 317 22.44 -0.61 -6.23
CA SER A 317 23.63 -0.37 -5.42
C SER A 317 23.22 0.09 -4.02
N LEU A 318 22.21 0.96 -3.94
CA LEU A 318 21.57 1.36 -2.69
C LEU A 318 20.94 0.16 -1.96
N GLU A 319 20.17 -0.68 -2.66
CA GLU A 319 19.57 -1.88 -2.08
C GLU A 319 20.62 -2.82 -1.49
N ARG A 320 21.66 -3.15 -2.27
CA ARG A 320 22.77 -3.98 -1.78
C ARG A 320 23.45 -3.39 -0.54
N HIS A 321 23.62 -2.07 -0.51
CA HIS A 321 24.14 -1.37 0.66
C HIS A 321 23.22 -1.52 1.89
N LEU A 322 21.91 -1.30 1.73
CA LEU A 322 20.92 -1.45 2.80
C LEU A 322 20.83 -2.90 3.32
N THR A 323 20.93 -3.89 2.43
CA THR A 323 20.97 -5.31 2.82
C THR A 323 22.25 -5.63 3.57
N SER A 324 23.41 -5.19 3.08
CA SER A 324 24.70 -5.43 3.73
C SER A 324 24.82 -4.78 5.11
N SER A 325 24.14 -3.65 5.32
CA SER A 325 24.13 -2.90 6.59
C SER A 325 23.02 -3.33 7.55
N GLY A 326 22.17 -4.30 7.17
CA GLY A 326 21.04 -4.75 7.97
C GLY A 326 19.90 -3.73 8.10
N GLN A 327 19.89 -2.69 7.24
CA GLN A 327 18.92 -1.58 7.25
C GLN A 327 17.79 -1.73 6.22
N ALA A 328 17.80 -2.80 5.42
CA ALA A 328 16.79 -3.05 4.37
C ALA A 328 15.33 -3.15 4.87
N ASN A 329 15.13 -3.37 6.16
CA ASN A 329 13.82 -3.48 6.80
C ASN A 329 13.51 -2.33 7.78
N ARG A 330 14.26 -1.21 7.71
CA ARG A 330 14.03 -0.06 8.60
C ARG A 330 12.65 0.55 8.39
N GLY A 331 11.89 0.70 9.47
CA GLY A 331 10.51 1.20 9.42
C GLY A 331 9.46 0.15 9.02
N TRP A 332 9.82 -1.13 8.88
CA TRP A 332 8.84 -2.21 8.64
C TRP A 332 7.84 -2.31 9.80
N PHE A 333 8.34 -2.36 11.03
CA PHE A 333 7.55 -2.26 12.25
C PHE A 333 7.76 -0.91 12.93
N PRO A 334 6.75 -0.03 12.96
CA PRO A 334 6.90 1.30 13.54
C PRO A 334 6.96 1.28 15.08
N PHE A 335 6.39 0.26 15.72
CA PHE A 335 6.41 0.13 17.18
C PHE A 335 7.69 -0.53 17.67
N LEU A 336 8.02 -1.73 17.16
CA LEU A 336 9.24 -2.44 17.52
C LEU A 336 10.34 -2.19 16.48
N ARG A 337 11.13 -1.13 16.69
CA ARG A 337 12.15 -0.68 15.75
C ARG A 337 13.52 -1.31 16.04
N SER A 338 13.68 -2.59 15.71
CA SER A 338 14.91 -3.37 15.96
C SER A 338 16.06 -3.12 14.97
N HIS A 339 15.80 -2.43 13.85
CA HIS A 339 16.82 -2.10 12.86
C HIS A 339 17.60 -0.84 13.27
N VAL A 340 18.59 -1.03 14.14
CA VAL A 340 19.47 0.05 14.63
C VAL A 340 20.62 0.28 13.65
N GLN A 341 20.94 1.54 13.39
CA GLN A 341 22.05 1.88 12.48
C GLN A 341 23.39 1.52 13.14
N PRO A 342 24.36 0.95 12.39
CA PRO A 342 25.66 0.56 12.95
C PRO A 342 26.37 1.69 13.70
N ASN A 343 26.23 2.93 13.22
CA ASN A 343 26.86 4.11 13.82
C ASN A 343 26.32 4.47 15.20
N HIS A 344 25.12 3.99 15.56
CA HIS A 344 24.48 4.25 16.86
C HIS A 344 24.65 3.09 17.84
N LEU A 345 25.22 1.96 17.39
CA LEU A 345 25.56 0.88 18.30
C LEU A 345 26.83 1.27 19.09
N PRO A 346 26.90 0.95 20.39
CA PRO A 346 28.13 1.16 21.14
C PRO A 346 29.23 0.33 20.49
N GLN A 347 30.37 0.98 20.18
CA GLN A 347 31.53 0.26 19.67
C GLN A 347 31.97 -0.73 20.74
N VAL A 348 31.99 -2.01 20.36
CA VAL A 348 32.58 -3.05 21.21
C VAL A 348 34.08 -2.86 21.11
N ASN A 349 34.66 -2.19 22.11
CA ASN A 349 36.10 -2.09 22.28
C ASN A 349 36.71 -3.45 22.61
#